data_AF-A0A969ILA4-F1
#
_entry.id   AF-A0A969ILA4-F1
#
_cell.length_a   1.000
_cell.length_b   1.000
_cell.length_c   1.000
_cell.angle_alpha   90.00
_cell.angle_beta   90.00
_cell.angle_gamma   90.00
#
_symmetry.space_group_name_H-M   'P 1'
#
loop_
_entity.id
_entity.type
_entity.pdbx_description
1 polymer ?
#
loop_
_entity_poly.entity_id
_entity_poly.type
_entity_poly.pdbx_seq_one_letter_code
_entity_poly.pdbx_strand_id
1 'polypeptide(L)'
;MRQCERLRFISWREIIDKAPCRGADNPFRMRVSLPTGSSSPGELAVIPDGLFGLEYRRGGERSYRFFALEADRNTMPVRRSTLRQSSYLRKLLAYREVLAQSIHKTRLGVPNLLILNVTVNETHRQNIMEVLAELSGGKGSGLFLFKTIGALGDFMRAPEPSPAILLEPWDRAGNPPFKMGEE
;
A
#
# COMPACT_ATOMS: atom_id res chain seq x y z
N MET A 1 16.69 -12.67 21.96
CA MET A 1 15.88 -13.03 20.77
C MET A 1 14.56 -13.69 21.20
N ARG A 2 13.52 -12.92 21.59
CA ARG A 2 12.18 -13.44 21.97
C ARG A 2 11.02 -12.63 21.34
N GLN A 3 11.21 -12.10 20.13
CA GLN A 3 10.22 -11.22 19.49
C GLN A 3 9.40 -11.90 18.37
N CYS A 4 9.80 -13.09 17.88
CA CYS A 4 9.15 -13.74 16.74
C CYS A 4 7.99 -14.71 17.06
N GLU A 5 7.67 -15.02 18.32
CA GLU A 5 6.52 -15.91 18.62
C GLU A 5 5.15 -15.22 18.43
N ARG A 6 5.14 -13.90 18.25
CA ARG A 6 3.92 -13.08 18.21
C ARG A 6 3.46 -12.67 16.81
N LEU A 7 4.26 -12.91 15.78
CA LEU A 7 4.00 -12.45 14.42
C LEU A 7 4.13 -13.61 13.43
N ARG A 8 3.09 -13.84 12.62
CA ARG A 8 3.15 -14.77 11.50
C ARG A 8 2.92 -14.04 10.20
N PHE A 9 3.84 -14.23 9.26
CA PHE A 9 3.69 -13.77 7.90
C PHE A 9 2.61 -14.56 7.16
N ILE A 10 1.78 -13.85 6.40
CA ILE A 10 0.78 -14.41 5.49
C ILE A 10 1.22 -14.04 4.09
N SER A 11 1.63 -15.04 3.32
CA SER A 11 2.10 -14.83 1.95
C SER A 11 0.96 -14.43 1.01
N TRP A 12 1.30 -13.78 -0.11
CA TRP A 12 0.32 -13.52 -1.17
C TRP A 12 -0.37 -14.81 -1.66
N ARG A 13 0.34 -15.96 -1.64
CA ARG A 13 -0.23 -17.25 -2.07
C ARG A 13 -1.37 -17.66 -1.15
N GLU A 14 -1.15 -17.63 0.16
CA GLU A 14 -2.21 -17.92 1.15
C GLU A 14 -3.41 -16.98 1.02
N ILE A 15 -3.17 -15.71 0.68
CA ILE A 15 -4.24 -14.74 0.45
C ILE A 15 -5.04 -15.13 -0.81
N ILE A 16 -4.37 -15.34 -1.94
CA ILE A 16 -5.04 -15.63 -3.21
C ILE A 16 -5.74 -16.99 -3.19
N ASP A 17 -5.18 -18.00 -2.52
CA ASP A 17 -5.81 -19.32 -2.39
C ASP A 17 -7.17 -19.27 -1.68
N LYS A 18 -7.39 -18.24 -0.85
CA LYS A 18 -8.65 -18.00 -0.13
C LYS A 18 -9.46 -16.83 -0.72
N ALA A 19 -8.95 -16.14 -1.73
CA ALA A 19 -9.57 -14.94 -2.26
C ALA A 19 -10.79 -15.29 -3.14
N PRO A 20 -11.86 -14.47 -3.10
CA PRO A 20 -12.97 -14.57 -4.03
C PRO A 20 -12.55 -14.50 -5.51
N CYS A 21 -11.50 -13.74 -5.83
CA CYS A 21 -10.97 -13.63 -7.19
C CYS A 21 -9.98 -14.73 -7.60
N ARG A 22 -9.89 -15.84 -6.85
CA ARG A 22 -9.03 -16.98 -7.19
C ARG A 22 -9.37 -17.46 -8.62
N GLY A 23 -8.34 -17.63 -9.44
CA GLY A 23 -8.49 -18.08 -10.84
C GLY A 23 -8.75 -16.97 -11.87
N ALA A 24 -8.86 -15.70 -11.46
CA ALA A 24 -8.87 -14.58 -12.41
C ALA A 24 -7.50 -14.41 -13.10
N ASP A 25 -7.48 -13.93 -14.35
CA ASP A 25 -6.25 -13.69 -15.14
C ASP A 25 -5.19 -12.89 -14.39
N ASN A 26 -5.63 -11.89 -13.63
CA ASN A 26 -4.80 -11.18 -12.67
C ASN A 26 -5.61 -10.93 -11.38
N PRO A 27 -5.38 -11.73 -10.32
CA PRO A 27 -6.13 -11.61 -9.08
C PRO A 27 -5.84 -10.28 -8.35
N PHE A 28 -4.65 -9.72 -8.53
CA PHE A 28 -4.19 -8.48 -7.88
C PHE A 28 -4.75 -7.19 -8.51
N ARG A 29 -5.26 -7.25 -9.75
CA ARG A 29 -5.76 -6.07 -10.46
C ARG A 29 -7.09 -5.57 -9.88
N MET A 30 -7.07 -4.51 -9.08
CA MET A 30 -8.29 -3.89 -8.55
C MET A 30 -8.76 -2.77 -9.49
N ARG A 31 -9.95 -2.93 -10.08
CA ARG A 31 -10.61 -1.91 -10.91
C ARG A 31 -11.49 -1.03 -10.03
N VAL A 32 -11.46 0.27 -10.27
CA VAL A 32 -12.25 1.28 -9.55
C VAL A 32 -12.87 2.25 -10.54
N SER A 33 -14.06 2.72 -10.22
CA SER A 33 -14.67 3.87 -10.89
C SER A 33 -14.32 5.13 -10.12
N LEU A 34 -13.75 6.13 -10.79
CA LEU A 34 -13.57 7.45 -10.19
C LEU A 34 -14.88 8.23 -10.28
N PRO A 35 -15.33 8.86 -9.18
CA PRO A 35 -16.40 9.84 -9.24
C PRO A 35 -15.89 11.08 -10.01
N THR A 36 -16.13 11.11 -11.32
CA THR A 36 -15.93 12.30 -12.15
C THR A 36 -17.22 13.10 -12.14
N GLY A 37 -17.15 14.44 -12.07
CA GLY A 37 -18.33 15.31 -12.23
C GLY A 37 -19.00 15.24 -13.61
N SER A 38 -18.53 14.38 -14.51
CA SER A 38 -19.11 14.03 -15.80
C SER A 38 -19.89 12.72 -15.75
N SER A 39 -20.90 12.59 -16.61
CA SER A 39 -21.86 11.47 -16.71
C SER A 39 -21.27 10.08 -17.04
N SER A 40 -19.96 9.94 -17.12
CA SER A 40 -19.27 8.66 -17.32
C SER A 40 -18.08 8.58 -16.36
N PRO A 41 -18.11 7.70 -15.34
CA PRO A 41 -17.00 7.51 -14.43
C PRO A 41 -15.74 7.10 -15.20
N GLY A 42 -14.61 7.74 -14.91
CA GLY A 42 -13.33 7.27 -15.42
C GLY A 42 -12.95 5.96 -14.72
N GLU A 43 -12.77 4.87 -15.46
CA GLU A 43 -12.25 3.63 -14.90
C GLU A 43 -10.74 3.69 -14.69
N LEU A 44 -10.28 3.38 -13.48
CA LEU A 44 -8.88 3.13 -13.17
C LEU A 44 -8.69 1.69 -12.72
N ALA A 45 -7.44 1.24 -12.81
CA ALA A 45 -7.03 -0.01 -12.18
C ALA A 45 -5.68 0.18 -11.50
N VAL A 46 -5.52 -0.49 -10.36
CA VAL A 46 -4.26 -0.58 -9.63
C VAL A 46 -3.88 -2.04 -9.43
N ILE A 47 -2.59 -2.33 -9.53
CA ILE A 47 -1.99 -3.62 -9.23
C ILE A 47 -0.87 -3.31 -8.25
N PRO A 48 -0.90 -3.81 -6.99
CA PRO A 48 0.20 -3.64 -6.08
C PRO A 48 1.45 -4.38 -6.57
N ASP A 49 2.63 -3.83 -6.28
CA ASP A 49 3.92 -4.51 -6.53
C ASP A 49 4.09 -5.73 -5.61
N GLY A 50 3.43 -5.72 -4.45
CA GLY A 50 3.36 -6.87 -3.55
C GLY A 50 2.11 -6.85 -2.66
N LEU A 51 1.68 -8.03 -2.21
CA LEU A 51 0.56 -8.19 -1.27
C LEU A 51 0.97 -9.17 -0.19
N PHE A 52 0.73 -8.84 1.07
CA PHE A 52 0.95 -9.78 2.17
C PHE A 52 0.10 -9.41 3.38
N GLY A 53 0.08 -10.28 4.38
CA GLY A 53 -0.54 -10.02 5.66
C GLY A 53 0.36 -10.37 6.82
N LEU A 54 0.01 -9.84 7.98
CA LEU A 54 0.58 -10.21 9.26
C LEU A 54 -0.56 -10.64 10.19
N GLU A 55 -0.36 -11.80 10.83
CA GLU A 55 -1.16 -12.24 11.97
C GLU A 55 -0.38 -11.88 13.24
N TYR A 56 -1.04 -11.13 14.12
CA TYR A 56 -0.51 -10.73 15.42
C TYR A 56 -1.14 -11.64 16.48
N ARG A 57 -0.31 -12.11 17.41
CA ARG A 57 -0.72 -12.94 18.54
C ARG A 57 -0.37 -12.25 19.85
N ARG A 58 -1.39 -11.84 20.59
CA ARG A 58 -1.23 -11.16 21.88
C ARG A 58 -2.25 -11.68 22.88
N GLY A 59 -1.78 -12.19 24.02
CA GLY A 59 -2.67 -12.64 25.10
C GLY A 59 -3.64 -13.77 24.71
N GLY A 60 -3.31 -14.57 23.68
CA GLY A 60 -4.20 -15.60 23.14
C GLY A 60 -5.14 -15.13 22.04
N GLU A 61 -5.27 -13.81 21.83
CA GLU A 61 -6.06 -13.23 20.74
C GLU A 61 -5.25 -13.15 19.44
N ARG A 62 -5.97 -13.19 18.32
CA ARG A 62 -5.44 -13.08 16.97
C ARG A 62 -6.04 -11.86 16.28
N SER A 63 -5.19 -10.98 15.78
CA SER A 63 -5.59 -9.91 14.86
C SER A 63 -4.82 -10.01 13.55
N TYR A 64 -5.37 -9.39 12.50
CA TYR A 64 -4.82 -9.49 11.15
C TYR A 64 -4.78 -8.10 10.51
N ARG A 65 -3.64 -7.80 9.88
CA ARG A 65 -3.47 -6.63 9.02
C ARG A 65 -2.88 -7.05 7.69
N PHE A 66 -3.35 -6.42 6.62
CA PHE A 66 -2.91 -6.71 5.27
C PHE A 66 -2.28 -5.48 4.66
N PHE A 67 -1.33 -5.71 3.76
CA PHE A 67 -0.48 -4.68 3.20
C PHE A 67 -0.38 -4.86 1.69
N ALA A 68 -0.71 -3.80 0.94
CA ALA A 68 -0.35 -3.64 -0.45
C ALA A 68 0.93 -2.81 -0.53
N LEU A 69 1.95 -3.31 -1.22
CA LEU A 69 3.25 -2.66 -1.39
C LEU A 69 3.32 -1.96 -2.74
N GLU A 70 3.80 -0.72 -2.70
CA GLU A 70 4.21 0.09 -3.84
C GLU A 70 5.68 0.46 -3.65
N ALA A 71 6.56 -0.06 -4.49
CA ALA A 71 7.99 0.19 -4.45
C ALA A 71 8.40 1.10 -5.62
N ASP A 72 8.47 2.41 -5.36
CA ASP A 72 8.86 3.39 -6.38
C ASP A 72 10.35 3.71 -6.32
N ARG A 73 11.05 3.26 -7.36
CA ARG A 73 12.48 3.48 -7.57
C ARG A 73 12.77 4.83 -8.25
N ASN A 74 11.94 5.84 -7.99
CA ASN A 74 11.95 7.15 -8.65
C ASN A 74 11.76 7.04 -10.18
N THR A 75 10.91 6.10 -10.60
CA THR A 75 10.63 5.81 -12.02
C THR A 75 9.35 6.48 -12.51
N MET A 76 8.52 6.96 -11.58
CA MET A 76 7.21 7.52 -11.87
C MET A 76 7.12 8.96 -11.40
N PRO A 77 6.63 9.90 -12.22
CA PRO A 77 6.38 11.26 -11.73
C PRO A 77 5.22 11.28 -10.73
N VAL A 78 5.29 12.20 -9.77
CA VAL A 78 4.26 12.36 -8.75
C VAL A 78 2.91 12.74 -9.38
N ARG A 79 2.93 13.66 -10.36
CA ARG A 79 1.75 14.12 -11.11
C ARG A 79 1.98 14.02 -12.62
N ARG A 80 0.90 13.87 -13.37
CA ARG A 80 0.85 14.05 -14.83
C ARG A 80 -0.43 14.79 -15.20
N SER A 81 -0.46 15.37 -16.39
CA SER A 81 -1.61 16.13 -16.91
C SER A 81 -2.87 15.27 -17.12
N THR A 82 -2.72 13.95 -17.27
CA THR A 82 -3.83 13.03 -17.47
C THR A 82 -3.69 11.78 -16.61
N LEU A 83 -4.83 11.18 -16.23
CA LEU A 83 -4.88 9.91 -15.50
C LEU A 83 -4.72 8.68 -16.40
N ARG A 84 -4.55 8.86 -17.71
CA ARG A 84 -4.24 7.78 -18.66
C ARG A 84 -2.80 7.28 -18.50
N GLN A 85 -1.90 8.16 -18.09
CA GLN A 85 -0.49 7.84 -17.86
C GLN A 85 -0.24 7.47 -16.40
N SER A 86 0.76 6.62 -16.14
CA SER A 86 1.18 6.28 -14.78
C SER A 86 1.73 7.51 -14.06
N SER A 87 1.20 7.76 -12.87
CA SER A 87 1.65 8.78 -11.93
C SER A 87 1.33 8.34 -10.50
N TYR A 88 2.02 8.90 -9.53
CA TYR A 88 1.74 8.58 -8.12
C TYR A 88 0.33 9.03 -7.71
N LEU A 89 -0.09 10.22 -8.19
CA LEU A 89 -1.45 10.72 -8.05
C LEU A 89 -2.49 9.68 -8.51
N ARG A 90 -2.28 9.04 -9.67
CA ARG A 90 -3.18 7.99 -10.17
C ARG A 90 -3.25 6.80 -9.21
N LYS A 91 -2.12 6.35 -8.63
CA LYS A 91 -2.11 5.28 -7.62
C LYS A 91 -2.86 5.69 -6.35
N LEU A 92 -2.62 6.89 -5.84
CA LEU A 92 -3.31 7.42 -4.64
C LEU A 92 -4.83 7.46 -4.85
N LEU A 93 -5.30 8.01 -5.97
CA LEU A 93 -6.72 8.05 -6.30
C LEU A 93 -7.31 6.64 -6.42
N ALA A 94 -6.60 5.74 -7.11
CA ALA A 94 -7.08 4.36 -7.27
C ALA A 94 -7.18 3.63 -5.91
N TYR A 95 -6.19 3.73 -5.04
CA TYR A 95 -6.25 3.09 -3.72
C TYR A 95 -7.29 3.71 -2.81
N ARG A 96 -7.51 5.03 -2.85
CA ARG A 96 -8.59 5.66 -2.11
C ARG A 96 -9.94 5.05 -2.47
N GLU A 97 -10.20 4.83 -3.76
CA GLU A 97 -11.43 4.17 -4.21
C GLU A 97 -11.47 2.68 -3.87
N VAL A 98 -10.35 1.96 -3.97
CA VAL A 98 -10.27 0.55 -3.51
C VAL A 98 -10.68 0.41 -2.05
N LEU A 99 -10.27 1.35 -1.21
CA LEU A 99 -10.55 1.36 0.21
C LEU A 99 -11.99 1.82 0.48
N ALA A 100 -12.43 2.93 -0.13
CA ALA A 100 -13.78 3.47 0.02
C ALA A 100 -14.87 2.50 -0.45
N GLN A 101 -14.66 1.84 -1.59
CA GLN A 101 -15.60 0.89 -2.18
C GLN A 101 -15.42 -0.54 -1.63
N SER A 102 -14.53 -0.73 -0.63
CA SER A 102 -14.24 -2.05 -0.04
C SER A 102 -13.85 -3.14 -1.04
N ILE A 103 -13.26 -2.77 -2.18
CA ILE A 103 -12.87 -3.71 -3.25
C ILE A 103 -11.84 -4.72 -2.75
N HIS A 104 -10.94 -4.29 -1.86
CA HIS A 104 -9.99 -5.20 -1.19
C HIS A 104 -10.73 -6.33 -0.43
N LYS A 105 -11.87 -6.05 0.22
CA LYS A 105 -12.67 -7.07 0.90
C LYS A 105 -13.41 -7.96 -0.08
N THR A 106 -14.12 -7.38 -1.04
CA THR A 106 -14.99 -8.14 -1.94
C THR A 106 -14.22 -8.97 -2.97
N ARG A 107 -13.04 -8.48 -3.39
CA ARG A 107 -12.21 -9.15 -4.39
C ARG A 107 -11.17 -10.08 -3.77
N LEU A 108 -10.43 -9.62 -2.76
CA LEU A 108 -9.31 -10.37 -2.17
C LEU A 108 -9.68 -11.06 -0.85
N GLY A 109 -10.84 -10.75 -0.25
CA GLY A 109 -11.19 -11.27 1.07
C GLY A 109 -10.35 -10.68 2.21
N VAL A 110 -9.61 -9.60 1.96
CA VAL A 110 -8.70 -9.01 2.96
C VAL A 110 -9.36 -7.82 3.67
N PRO A 111 -9.53 -7.85 5.01
CA PRO A 111 -9.90 -6.67 5.79
C PRO A 111 -8.67 -5.80 6.11
N ASN A 112 -8.88 -4.61 6.68
CA ASN A 112 -7.82 -3.78 7.30
C ASN A 112 -6.57 -3.55 6.41
N LEU A 113 -6.78 -3.31 5.11
CA LEU A 113 -5.68 -3.08 4.16
C LEU A 113 -5.02 -1.72 4.39
N LEU A 114 -3.69 -1.72 4.57
CA LEU A 114 -2.85 -0.53 4.50
C LEU A 114 -1.98 -0.55 3.24
N ILE A 115 -1.61 0.64 2.76
CA ILE A 115 -0.79 0.79 1.56
C ILE A 115 0.62 1.22 1.98
N LEU A 116 1.60 0.34 1.78
CA LEU A 116 3.02 0.62 1.99
C LEU A 116 3.61 1.27 0.74
N ASN A 117 4.24 2.41 0.93
CA ASN A 117 4.84 3.22 -0.12
C ASN A 117 6.32 3.36 0.20
N VAL A 118 7.14 2.59 -0.50
CA VAL A 118 8.59 2.64 -0.36
C VAL A 118 9.17 3.43 -1.50
N THR A 119 9.93 4.47 -1.18
CA THR A 119 10.66 5.28 -2.16
C THR A 119 12.17 5.16 -1.95
N VAL A 120 12.95 5.54 -2.97
CA VAL A 120 14.42 5.57 -2.87
C VAL A 120 14.95 6.95 -2.50
N ASN A 121 14.10 7.98 -2.54
CA ASN A 121 14.45 9.37 -2.28
C ASN A 121 13.44 10.00 -1.31
N GLU A 122 13.97 10.65 -0.30
CA GLU A 122 13.22 11.39 0.72
C GLU A 122 12.43 12.56 0.15
N THR A 123 13.02 13.35 -0.76
CA THR A 123 12.31 14.43 -1.45
C THR A 123 11.13 13.90 -2.25
N HIS A 124 11.31 12.75 -2.92
CA HIS A 124 10.23 12.12 -3.68
C HIS A 124 9.10 11.64 -2.76
N ARG A 125 9.45 11.02 -1.63
CA ARG A 125 8.50 10.62 -0.58
C ARG A 125 7.68 11.80 -0.07
N GLN A 126 8.36 12.89 0.26
CA GLN A 126 7.73 14.10 0.79
C GLN A 126 6.76 14.72 -0.23
N ASN A 127 7.16 14.84 -1.50
CA ASN A 127 6.29 15.32 -2.57
C ASN A 127 5.02 14.47 -2.71
N ILE A 128 5.11 13.14 -2.58
CA ILE A 128 3.95 12.26 -2.60
C ILE A 128 3.04 12.50 -1.40
N MET A 129 3.61 12.63 -0.19
CA MET A 129 2.85 12.88 1.03
C MET A 129 2.11 14.23 0.97
N GLU A 130 2.71 15.25 0.35
CA GLU A 130 2.07 16.54 0.09
C GLU A 130 0.87 16.40 -0.84
N VAL A 131 1.01 15.67 -1.95
CA VAL A 131 -0.14 15.37 -2.83
C VAL A 131 -1.25 14.62 -2.07
N LEU A 132 -0.91 13.67 -1.21
CA LEU A 132 -1.89 12.97 -0.38
C LEU A 132 -2.58 13.91 0.62
N ALA A 133 -1.84 14.85 1.22
CA ALA A 133 -2.40 15.87 2.11
C ALA A 133 -3.35 16.80 1.34
N GLU A 134 -2.98 17.27 0.16
CA GLU A 134 -3.87 18.07 -0.70
C GLU A 134 -5.16 17.33 -1.04
N LEU A 135 -5.04 16.07 -1.47
CA LEU A 135 -6.17 15.19 -1.82
C LEU A 135 -7.16 14.96 -0.68
N SER A 136 -6.73 15.17 0.56
CA SER A 136 -7.51 14.98 1.79
C SER A 136 -7.90 16.31 2.45
N GLY A 137 -7.72 17.44 1.76
CA GLY A 137 -8.02 18.77 2.30
C GLY A 137 -7.13 19.15 3.48
N GLY A 138 -5.86 18.74 3.45
CA GLY A 138 -4.85 19.01 4.47
C GLY A 138 -4.79 18.01 5.62
N LYS A 139 -5.74 17.08 5.73
CA LYS A 139 -5.82 16.11 6.85
C LYS A 139 -4.83 14.94 6.73
N GLY A 140 -4.35 14.69 5.52
CA GLY A 140 -3.56 13.49 5.19
C GLY A 140 -4.39 12.20 5.25
N SER A 141 -3.72 11.08 5.47
CA SER A 141 -4.38 9.78 5.58
C SER A 141 -3.61 8.80 6.45
N GLY A 142 -4.32 8.16 7.37
CA GLY A 142 -3.78 7.09 8.21
C GLY A 142 -3.61 5.75 7.48
N LEU A 143 -4.09 5.63 6.24
CA LEU A 143 -4.14 4.39 5.45
C LEU A 143 -2.92 4.18 4.53
N PHE A 144 -2.16 5.24 4.27
CA PHE A 144 -0.94 5.21 3.46
C PHE A 144 0.27 5.39 4.36
N LEU A 145 1.19 4.43 4.29
CA LEU A 145 2.40 4.35 5.09
C LEU A 145 3.60 4.61 4.18
N PHE A 146 4.51 5.49 4.59
CA PHE A 146 5.66 5.91 3.78
C PHE A 146 6.98 5.57 4.45
N LYS A 147 7.96 5.14 3.65
CA LYS A 147 9.34 4.93 4.08
C LYS A 147 10.31 5.15 2.92
N THR A 148 11.46 5.76 3.20
CA THR A 148 12.58 5.84 2.27
C THR A 148 13.53 4.68 2.53
N ILE A 149 13.81 3.86 1.51
CA ILE A 149 14.82 2.79 1.55
C ILE A 149 15.74 2.99 0.35
N GLY A 150 16.81 3.75 0.52
CA GLY A 150 17.74 4.11 -0.56
C GLY A 150 18.37 2.91 -1.27
N ALA A 151 18.56 1.80 -0.56
CA ALA A 151 19.14 0.57 -1.12
C ALA A 151 18.29 -0.07 -2.25
N LEU A 152 16.99 0.25 -2.35
CA LEU A 152 16.14 -0.17 -3.48
C LEU A 152 16.45 0.58 -4.78
N GLY A 153 17.30 1.62 -4.73
CA GLY A 153 17.76 2.36 -5.90
C GLY A 153 18.69 1.55 -6.81
N ASP A 154 19.40 0.56 -6.27
CA ASP A 154 20.37 -0.24 -7.02
C ASP A 154 19.68 -1.26 -7.95
N PHE A 155 19.88 -1.13 -9.27
CA PHE A 155 19.27 -2.01 -10.28
C PHE A 155 20.02 -3.33 -10.45
N MET A 156 21.28 -3.37 -10.02
CA MET A 156 22.18 -4.51 -10.20
C MET A 156 22.21 -5.43 -8.98
N ARG A 157 21.85 -4.90 -7.81
CA ARG A 157 21.87 -5.66 -6.55
C ARG A 157 20.54 -5.55 -5.81
N ALA A 158 19.95 -6.70 -5.47
CA ALA A 158 18.86 -6.74 -4.53
C ALA A 158 19.36 -6.27 -3.14
N PRO A 159 18.65 -5.35 -2.46
CA PRO A 159 19.06 -4.94 -1.13
C PRO A 159 18.96 -6.13 -0.17
N GLU A 160 19.86 -6.16 0.82
CA GLU A 160 19.77 -7.15 1.89
C GLU A 160 18.42 -7.00 2.62
N PRO A 161 17.77 -8.11 3.01
CA PRO A 161 16.55 -8.06 3.82
C PRO A 161 16.80 -7.23 5.10
N SER A 162 16.13 -6.08 5.20
CA SER A 162 16.27 -5.21 6.36
C SER A 162 15.09 -5.37 7.32
N PRO A 163 15.34 -5.63 8.61
CA PRO A 163 14.27 -5.67 9.61
C PRO A 163 13.65 -4.28 9.85
N ALA A 164 14.25 -3.20 9.33
CA ALA A 164 13.73 -1.83 9.40
C ALA A 164 12.30 -1.70 8.86
N ILE A 165 11.89 -2.53 7.88
CA ILE A 165 10.51 -2.57 7.37
C ILE A 165 9.51 -2.91 8.49
N LEU A 166 9.90 -3.78 9.43
CA LEU A 166 9.05 -4.23 10.52
C LEU A 166 9.24 -3.41 11.81
N LEU A 167 10.49 -3.09 12.13
CA LEU A 167 10.88 -2.55 13.44
C LEU A 167 10.81 -1.02 13.51
N GLU A 168 11.13 -0.34 12.42
CA GLU A 168 11.12 1.12 12.41
C GLU A 168 9.73 1.65 12.02
N PRO A 169 9.32 2.81 12.57
CA PRO A 169 8.05 3.43 12.22
C PRO A 169 7.93 3.74 10.72
N TRP A 170 6.69 3.80 10.26
CA TRP A 170 6.29 4.28 8.94
C TRP A 170 5.61 5.63 9.08
N ASP A 171 6.00 6.57 8.25
CA ASP A 171 5.39 7.90 8.29
C ASP A 171 4.00 7.89 7.66
N ARG A 172 3.15 8.81 8.13
CA ARG A 172 1.80 9.00 7.62
C ARG A 172 1.52 10.48 7.46
N ALA A 173 0.98 10.88 6.30
CA ALA A 173 0.62 12.27 6.07
C ALA A 173 -0.45 12.68 7.09
N GLY A 174 -0.20 13.74 7.86
CA GLY A 174 -1.14 14.29 8.86
C GLY A 174 -1.50 13.35 10.03
N ASN A 175 -0.76 12.25 10.22
CA ASN A 175 -1.07 11.24 11.24
C ASN A 175 0.23 10.79 11.97
N PRO A 176 0.16 10.34 13.25
CA PRO A 176 1.33 9.83 13.95
C PRO A 176 1.98 8.65 13.21
N PRO A 177 3.29 8.38 13.32
CA PRO A 177 3.91 7.23 12.68
C PRO A 177 3.26 5.89 13.07
N PHE A 178 3.23 4.94 12.13
CA PHE A 178 2.69 3.59 12.34
C PHE A 178 3.82 2.59 12.59
N LYS A 179 3.67 1.73 13.60
CA LYS A 179 4.65 0.68 13.91
C LYS A 179 4.09 -0.68 13.53
N MET A 180 4.66 -1.28 12.49
CA MET A 180 4.16 -2.54 11.94
C MET A 180 4.33 -3.72 12.89
N GLY A 181 5.41 -3.76 13.68
CA GLY A 181 5.69 -4.87 14.59
C GLY A 181 5.02 -4.81 15.97
N GLU A 182 4.26 -3.75 16.29
CA GLU A 182 3.77 -3.48 17.66
C GLU A 182 2.24 -3.45 17.81
N GLU A 183 1.48 -3.87 16.80
CA GLU A 183 0.00 -3.86 16.85
C GLU A 183 -0.62 -4.75 17.94
#